data_AF-H6V4A9-F1
#
_entry.id   AF-H6V4A9-F1
#
_cell.length_a   1.000
_cell.length_b   1.000
_cell.length_c   1.000
_cell.angle_alpha   90.00
_cell.angle_beta   90.00
_cell.angle_gamma   90.00
#
_symmetry.space_group_name_H-M   'P 1'
#
loop_
_entity.id
_entity.type
_entity.pdbx_description
1 polymer ?
#
loop_
_entity_poly.entity_id
_entity_poly.type
_entity_poly.pdbx_seq_one_letter_code
_entity_poly.pdbx_strand_id
1 'polypeptide(L)'
;VKDLDFGRGQIMVREGKGDKDRAVPLPERLRKRLREQVEHAAHLHRRDLAKGFGRVWLPGALDRKYPNAETDLAWQYLFPSSRLSTDPRADGEERHIKRRHHLHENMIQKQVRKAVLSAGITKKASCHTLRHSFATHLL
;
A
#
# COMPACT_ATOMS: atom_id res chain seq x y z
N VAL A 1 -4.11 5.01 2.99
CA VAL A 1 -4.99 4.40 4.02
C VAL A 1 -6.44 4.50 3.60
N LYS A 2 -6.88 5.66 3.10
CA LYS A 2 -8.24 6.00 2.66
C LYS A 2 -8.92 5.00 1.72
N ASP A 3 -8.15 4.18 1.03
CA ASP A 3 -8.68 3.21 0.07
C ASP A 3 -9.30 1.97 0.72
N LEU A 4 -9.15 1.79 2.05
CA LEU A 4 -9.92 0.80 2.81
C LEU A 4 -11.27 1.39 3.24
N ASP A 5 -12.36 0.88 2.69
CA ASP A 5 -13.71 1.24 3.09
C ASP A 5 -14.34 0.10 3.89
N PHE A 6 -14.21 0.21 5.21
CA PHE A 6 -14.80 -0.76 6.13
C PHE A 6 -16.33 -0.69 6.16
N GLY A 7 -16.94 0.45 5.83
CA GLY A 7 -18.40 0.63 5.87
C GLY A 7 -19.08 -0.14 4.74
N ARG A 8 -18.52 -0.07 3.53
CA ARG A 8 -19.01 -0.81 2.36
C ARG A 8 -18.35 -2.17 2.15
N GLY A 9 -17.37 -2.54 2.98
CA GLY A 9 -16.66 -3.82 2.86
C GLY A 9 -15.88 -3.94 1.55
N GLN A 10 -15.20 -2.88 1.14
CA GLN A 10 -14.47 -2.81 -0.13
C GLN A 10 -13.09 -2.17 0.01
N ILE A 11 -12.21 -2.46 -0.94
CA ILE A 11 -10.92 -1.80 -1.13
C ILE A 11 -10.96 -1.12 -2.49
N MET A 12 -10.62 0.17 -2.53
CA MET A 12 -10.47 0.92 -3.77
C MET A 12 -9.04 0.74 -4.32
N VAL A 13 -8.90 0.11 -5.48
CA VAL A 13 -7.63 0.03 -6.20
C VAL A 13 -7.60 1.15 -7.22
N ARG A 14 -6.80 2.18 -6.95
CA ARG A 14 -6.63 3.34 -7.83
C ARG A 14 -5.73 3.02 -9.01
N GLU A 15 -5.99 3.64 -10.16
CA GLU A 15 -5.12 3.57 -11.36
C GLU A 15 -4.77 2.12 -11.76
N GLY A 16 -5.76 1.23 -11.70
CA GLY A 16 -5.62 -0.12 -12.22
C GLY A 16 -5.45 -0.13 -13.74
N LYS A 17 -5.35 -1.32 -14.36
CA LYS A 17 -5.15 -1.46 -15.82
C LYS A 17 -6.06 -0.52 -16.63
N GLY A 18 -5.43 0.39 -17.39
CA GLY A 18 -6.08 1.42 -18.21
C GLY A 18 -6.48 2.68 -17.44
N ASP A 19 -5.78 3.01 -16.36
CA ASP A 19 -6.04 4.14 -15.44
C ASP A 19 -7.46 4.19 -14.89
N LYS A 20 -8.02 3.00 -14.62
CA LYS A 20 -9.36 2.84 -14.07
C LYS A 20 -9.32 2.35 -12.63
N ASP A 21 -10.03 3.07 -11.79
CA ASP A 21 -10.30 2.69 -10.41
C ASP A 21 -11.22 1.47 -10.36
N ARG A 22 -10.97 0.58 -9.39
CA ARG A 22 -11.78 -0.63 -9.19
C ARG A 22 -12.02 -0.86 -7.70
N ALA A 23 -13.28 -1.08 -7.34
CA ALA A 23 -13.62 -1.62 -6.04
C ALA A 23 -13.42 -3.14 -6.04
N VAL A 24 -12.74 -3.66 -5.03
CA VAL A 24 -12.62 -5.12 -4.78
C VAL A 24 -13.17 -5.46 -3.39
N PRO A 25 -13.73 -6.66 -3.19
CA PRO A 25 -14.25 -7.06 -1.88
C PRO A 25 -13.19 -7.03 -0.78
N LEU A 26 -13.56 -6.54 0.40
CA LEU A 26 -12.76 -6.63 1.62
C LEU A 26 -13.30 -7.78 2.49
N PRO A 27 -12.57 -8.89 2.65
CA PRO A 27 -13.06 -10.02 3.43
C PRO A 27 -13.29 -9.66 4.91
N GLU A 28 -14.46 -10.00 5.45
CA GLU A 28 -14.83 -9.75 6.85
C GLU A 28 -13.78 -10.26 7.85
N ARG A 29 -13.26 -11.47 7.62
CA ARG A 29 -12.21 -12.08 8.44
C ARG A 29 -10.91 -11.27 8.55
N LEU A 30 -10.65 -10.35 7.63
CA LEU A 30 -9.46 -9.50 7.64
C LEU A 30 -9.71 -8.12 8.27
N ARG A 31 -10.96 -7.76 8.58
CA ARG A 31 -11.29 -6.41 9.09
C ARG A 31 -10.51 -6.05 10.33
N LYS A 32 -10.47 -6.93 11.34
CA LYS A 32 -9.70 -6.68 12.57
C LYS A 32 -8.22 -6.43 12.29
N ARG A 33 -7.58 -7.34 11.53
CA ARG A 33 -6.15 -7.23 11.18
C ARG A 33 -5.84 -5.99 10.34
N LEU A 34 -6.75 -5.59 9.46
CA LEU A 34 -6.58 -4.38 8.65
C LEU A 34 -6.72 -3.11 9.49
N ARG A 35 -7.61 -3.07 10.50
CA ARG A 35 -7.65 -1.95 11.46
C ARG A 35 -6.35 -1.85 12.26
N GLU A 36 -5.85 -2.97 12.78
CA GLU A 36 -4.55 -3.02 13.47
C GLU A 36 -3.40 -2.53 12.57
N GLN A 37 -3.43 -2.89 11.28
CA GLN A 37 -2.46 -2.39 10.30
C GLN A 37 -2.57 -0.88 10.06
N VAL A 38 -3.80 -0.33 10.02
CA VAL A 38 -4.03 1.11 9.93
C VAL A 38 -3.45 1.82 11.15
N GLU A 39 -3.68 1.30 12.36
CA GLU A 39 -3.12 1.86 13.59
C GLU A 39 -1.59 1.82 13.60
N HIS A 40 -1.00 0.71 13.13
CA HIS A 40 0.45 0.61 12.97
C HIS A 40 0.99 1.66 11.98
N ALA A 41 0.34 1.84 10.83
CA ALA A 41 0.69 2.88 9.87
C ALA A 41 0.54 4.30 10.48
N ALA A 42 -0.52 4.54 11.25
CA ALA A 42 -0.76 5.80 11.93
C ALA A 42 0.30 6.11 12.99
N HIS A 43 0.74 5.10 13.75
CA HIS A 43 1.83 5.25 14.72
C HIS A 43 3.15 5.62 14.03
N LEU A 44 3.52 4.90 12.96
CA LEU A 44 4.72 5.22 12.19
C LEU A 44 4.65 6.61 11.58
N HIS A 45 3.51 6.99 11.02
CA HIS A 45 3.28 8.30 10.43
C HIS A 45 3.46 9.43 11.44
N ARG A 46 2.84 9.34 12.62
CA ARG A 46 3.02 10.32 13.71
C ARG A 46 4.49 10.48 14.10
N ARG A 47 5.22 9.38 14.19
CA ARG A 47 6.66 9.39 14.49
C ARG A 47 7.47 10.06 13.39
N ASP A 48 7.11 9.87 12.13
CA ASP A 48 7.80 10.49 11.01
C ASP A 48 7.48 11.98 10.90
N LEU A 49 6.23 12.39 11.13
CA LEU A 49 5.84 13.80 11.24
C LEU A 49 6.64 14.53 12.32
N ALA A 50 6.75 13.94 13.51
CA ALA A 50 7.55 14.52 14.61
C ALA A 50 9.04 14.69 14.27
N LYS A 51 9.53 13.97 13.26
CA LYS A 51 10.92 14.03 12.76
C LYS A 51 11.05 14.83 11.45
N GLY A 52 9.98 15.43 10.94
CA GLY A 52 9.96 16.19 9.68
C GLY A 52 9.90 15.33 8.40
N PHE A 53 9.61 14.03 8.49
CA PHE A 53 9.61 13.09 7.36
C PHE A 53 8.21 12.55 6.96
N GLY A 54 7.14 13.02 7.60
CA GLY A 54 5.79 12.48 7.40
C GLY A 54 5.10 12.87 6.09
N ARG A 55 5.84 13.34 5.07
CA ARG A 55 5.27 13.65 3.75
C ARG A 55 5.27 12.38 2.89
N VAL A 56 4.16 12.10 2.20
CA VAL A 56 4.07 11.06 1.15
C VAL A 56 4.16 11.71 -0.23
N TRP A 57 4.64 10.96 -1.22
CA TRP A 57 4.58 11.39 -2.60
C TRP A 57 3.13 11.37 -3.11
N LEU A 58 2.71 12.44 -3.79
CA LEU A 58 1.39 12.56 -4.43
C LEU A 58 1.56 12.62 -5.96
N PRO A 59 0.83 11.79 -6.73
CA PRO A 59 0.91 11.82 -8.19
C PRO A 59 0.28 13.07 -8.81
N GLY A 60 0.87 13.53 -9.92
CA GLY A 60 0.27 14.55 -10.79
C GLY A 60 0.01 15.88 -10.08
N ALA A 61 -1.20 16.41 -10.22
CA ALA A 61 -1.64 17.68 -9.62
C ALA A 61 -2.41 17.49 -8.29
N LEU A 62 -2.25 16.34 -7.63
CA LEU A 62 -2.99 16.04 -6.40
C LEU A 62 -2.54 16.89 -5.21
N ASP A 63 -1.28 17.30 -5.19
CA ASP A 63 -0.73 18.29 -4.27
C ASP A 63 -1.45 19.65 -4.37
N ARG A 64 -1.74 20.10 -5.60
CA ARG A 64 -2.48 21.35 -5.87
C ARG A 64 -3.95 21.22 -5.55
N LYS A 65 -4.56 20.08 -5.89
CA LYS A 65 -5.99 19.83 -5.66
C LYS A 65 -6.32 19.63 -4.18
N TYR A 66 -5.43 19.01 -3.42
CA TYR A 66 -5.60 18.72 -2.01
C TYR A 66 -4.39 19.25 -1.23
N PRO A 67 -4.36 20.57 -0.94
CA PRO A 67 -3.30 21.13 -0.12
C PRO A 67 -3.24 20.41 1.23
N ASN A 68 -2.03 20.04 1.66
CA ASN A 68 -1.71 19.25 2.86
C ASN A 68 -2.04 17.74 2.79
N ALA A 69 -2.50 17.19 1.67
CA ALA A 69 -2.76 15.75 1.55
C ALA A 69 -1.52 14.87 1.84
N GLU A 70 -0.34 15.39 1.55
CA GLU A 70 0.94 14.71 1.73
C GLU A 70 1.26 14.36 3.20
N THR A 71 0.75 15.12 4.17
CA THR A 71 0.95 14.89 5.61
C THR A 71 -0.27 14.26 6.29
N ASP A 72 -1.36 14.09 5.56
CA ASP A 72 -2.56 13.43 6.07
C ASP A 72 -2.37 11.90 6.06
N LEU A 73 -2.78 11.25 7.16
CA LEU A 73 -2.79 9.79 7.31
C LEU A 73 -3.57 9.12 6.17
N ALA A 74 -4.66 9.73 5.71
CA ALA A 74 -5.52 9.21 4.65
C ALA A 74 -4.70 8.82 3.40
N TRP A 75 -3.68 9.59 3.07
CA TRP A 75 -2.84 9.44 1.88
C TRP A 75 -1.59 8.57 2.11
N GLN A 76 -1.26 8.24 3.35
CA GLN A 76 -0.11 7.38 3.64
C GLN A 76 -0.32 5.94 3.16
N TYR A 77 0.77 5.22 2.89
CA TYR A 77 0.69 3.80 2.54
C TYR A 77 0.18 2.96 3.71
N LEU A 78 -0.76 2.04 3.44
CA LEU A 78 -1.27 1.09 4.43
C LEU A 78 -0.17 0.12 4.90
N PHE A 79 0.73 -0.27 4.00
CA PHE A 79 1.87 -1.14 4.26
C PHE A 79 3.17 -0.36 4.11
N PRO A 80 3.51 0.49 5.09
CA PRO A 80 4.71 1.31 5.04
C PRO A 80 5.99 0.47 5.11
N SER A 81 7.04 0.91 4.41
CA SER A 81 8.39 0.36 4.53
C SER A 81 8.90 0.51 5.96
N SER A 82 9.76 -0.41 6.41
CA SER A 82 10.42 -0.29 7.71
C SER A 82 11.42 0.87 7.77
N ARG A 83 11.94 1.30 6.62
CA ARG A 83 12.96 2.36 6.50
C ARG A 83 12.44 3.53 5.67
N LEU A 84 12.90 4.73 6.02
CA LEU A 84 12.78 5.92 5.16
C LEU A 84 13.72 5.78 3.97
N SER A 85 13.35 6.35 2.84
CA SER A 85 14.19 6.42 1.63
C SER A 85 14.14 7.82 1.05
N THR A 86 15.22 8.23 0.38
CA THR A 86 15.20 9.42 -0.47
C THR A 86 14.28 9.16 -1.65
N ASP A 87 13.39 10.10 -1.96
CA ASP A 87 12.51 10.00 -3.12
C ASP A 87 13.33 10.22 -4.41
N PRO A 88 13.48 9.21 -5.29
CA PRO A 88 14.28 9.35 -6.51
C PRO A 88 13.61 10.24 -7.57
N ARG A 89 12.32 10.55 -7.39
CA ARG A 89 11.54 11.38 -8.31
C ARG A 89 11.63 12.86 -7.99
N ALA A 90 12.14 13.19 -6.80
CA ALA A 90 12.24 14.56 -6.37
C ALA A 90 13.40 15.25 -7.11
N ASP A 91 13.10 16.41 -7.68
CA ASP A 91 14.04 17.26 -8.41
C ASP A 91 14.21 18.62 -7.70
N GLY A 92 15.15 19.45 -8.19
CA GLY A 92 15.38 20.79 -7.63
C GLY A 92 15.62 20.81 -6.11
N GLU A 93 14.91 21.70 -5.41
CA GLU A 93 14.98 21.83 -3.94
C GLU A 93 14.44 20.61 -3.18
N GLU A 94 13.67 19.73 -3.84
CA GLU A 94 13.12 18.51 -3.24
C GLU A 94 14.05 17.28 -3.36
N ARG A 95 15.18 17.38 -4.09
CA ARG A 95 16.08 16.26 -4.47
C ARG A 95 16.61 15.37 -3.32
N HIS A 96 16.46 15.82 -2.07
CA HIS A 96 16.90 15.09 -0.87
C HIS A 96 15.77 14.82 0.15
N ILE A 97 14.51 14.99 -0.24
CA ILE A 97 13.40 14.70 0.67
C ILE A 97 13.35 13.21 0.98
N LYS A 98 13.42 12.91 2.27
CA LYS A 98 13.21 11.57 2.80
C LYS A 98 11.72 11.38 3.11
N ARG A 99 11.14 10.34 2.52
CA ARG A 99 9.73 9.96 2.72
C ARG A 99 9.65 8.48 3.05
N ARG A 100 8.54 8.05 3.66
CA ARG A 100 8.28 6.62 3.85
C ARG A 100 7.52 6.07 2.64
N HIS A 101 8.18 5.20 1.89
CA HIS A 101 7.53 4.48 0.79
C HIS A 101 6.78 3.24 1.29
N HIS A 102 6.03 2.57 0.42
CA HIS A 102 5.45 1.25 0.72
C HIS A 102 6.52 0.15 0.76
N LEU A 103 6.18 -0.99 1.35
CA LEU A 103 6.99 -2.21 1.28
C LEU A 103 7.35 -2.55 -0.18
N HIS A 104 8.60 -2.91 -0.41
CA HIS A 104 9.05 -3.30 -1.75
C HIS A 104 8.37 -4.59 -2.22
N GLU A 105 7.86 -4.60 -3.46
CA GLU A 105 7.12 -5.74 -4.03
C GLU A 105 7.89 -7.07 -4.01
N ASN A 106 9.20 -7.05 -4.32
CA ASN A 106 10.11 -8.19 -4.23
C ASN A 106 10.09 -8.87 -2.86
N MET A 107 9.85 -8.13 -1.77
CA MET A 107 9.71 -8.74 -0.44
C MET A 107 8.49 -9.67 -0.40
N ILE A 108 7.33 -9.20 -0.88
CA ILE A 108 6.11 -10.01 -0.93
C ILE A 108 6.30 -11.21 -1.86
N GLN A 109 6.88 -11.02 -3.05
CA GLN A 109 7.14 -12.11 -3.99
C GLN A 109 8.04 -13.20 -3.38
N LYS A 110 9.10 -12.82 -2.67
CA LYS A 110 10.00 -13.74 -1.97
C LYS A 110 9.27 -14.50 -0.85
N GLN A 111 8.48 -13.81 -0.03
CA GLN A 111 7.73 -14.46 1.05
C GLN A 111 6.67 -15.42 0.51
N VAL A 112 5.97 -15.07 -0.57
CA VAL A 112 5.02 -15.98 -1.24
C VAL A 112 5.73 -17.22 -1.78
N ARG A 113 6.89 -17.05 -2.44
CA ARG A 113 7.68 -18.19 -2.92
C ARG A 113 8.09 -19.11 -1.76
N LYS A 114 8.55 -18.55 -0.65
CA LYS A 114 8.90 -19.33 0.55
C LYS A 114 7.70 -20.11 1.08
N ALA A 115 6.53 -19.46 1.20
CA ALA A 115 5.30 -20.09 1.68
C ALA A 115 4.84 -21.24 0.77
N VAL A 116 4.94 -21.08 -0.56
CA VAL A 116 4.60 -22.12 -1.55
C VAL A 116 5.49 -23.36 -1.34
N LEU A 117 6.80 -23.16 -1.17
CA LEU A 117 7.74 -24.26 -0.93
C LEU A 117 7.47 -24.95 0.41
N SER A 118 7.27 -24.18 1.48
CA SER A 118 6.97 -24.73 2.81
C SER A 118 5.64 -25.47 2.87
N ALA A 119 4.68 -25.12 2.01
CA ALA A 119 3.40 -25.81 1.91
C ALA A 119 3.45 -27.09 1.05
N GLY A 120 4.62 -27.47 0.51
CA GLY A 120 4.77 -28.67 -0.33
C GLY A 120 4.08 -28.55 -1.70
N ILE A 121 3.77 -27.33 -2.15
CA ILE A 121 3.11 -27.11 -3.44
C ILE A 121 4.13 -27.26 -4.56
N THR A 122 3.98 -28.33 -5.36
CA THR A 122 4.89 -28.67 -6.46
C THR A 122 4.67 -27.83 -7.72
N LYS A 123 3.45 -27.34 -7.94
CA LYS A 123 3.12 -26.46 -9.08
C LYS A 123 3.68 -25.04 -8.88
N LYS A 124 4.05 -24.38 -9.98
CA LYS A 124 4.49 -22.98 -9.96
C LYS A 124 3.36 -22.07 -9.45
N ALA A 125 3.57 -21.44 -8.29
CA ALA A 125 2.64 -20.50 -7.70
C ALA A 125 3.34 -19.17 -7.34
N SER A 126 2.66 -18.06 -7.61
CA SER A 126 3.12 -16.69 -7.32
C SER A 126 1.95 -15.79 -6.93
N CYS A 127 2.21 -14.52 -6.62
CA CYS A 127 1.15 -13.52 -6.40
C CYS A 127 0.16 -13.45 -7.58
N HIS A 128 0.64 -13.63 -8.81
CA HIS A 128 -0.21 -13.64 -9.99
C HIS A 128 -1.13 -14.88 -10.03
N THR A 129 -0.63 -16.04 -9.61
CA THR A 129 -1.43 -17.26 -9.46
C THR A 129 -2.55 -17.08 -8.43
N LEU A 130 -2.28 -16.38 -7.31
CA LEU A 130 -3.30 -16.07 -6.31
C LEU A 130 -4.40 -15.18 -6.87
N ARG A 131 -4.02 -14.16 -7.66
CA ARG A 131 -4.98 -13.29 -8.35
C ARG A 131 -5.88 -14.06 -9.32
N HIS A 132 -5.30 -14.96 -10.12
CA HIS A 132 -6.06 -15.82 -11.03
C HIS A 132 -7.01 -16.74 -10.27
N SER A 133 -6.53 -17.40 -9.22
CA SER A 133 -7.34 -18.31 -8.41
C SER A 133 -8.54 -17.59 -7.79
N PHE A 134 -8.34 -16.36 -7.32
CA PHE A 134 -9.43 -15.51 -6.82
C PHE A 134 -10.51 -15.26 -7.89
N ALA A 135 -10.10 -14.89 -9.11
CA ALA A 135 -11.05 -14.65 -10.19
C ALA A 135 -11.82 -15.92 -10.58
N THR A 136 -11.12 -17.05 -10.73
CA THR A 136 -11.74 -18.34 -11.09
C THR A 136 -12.72 -18.83 -10.02
N HIS A 137 -12.44 -18.64 -8.73
CA HIS A 137 -13.33 -19.06 -7.65
C HIS A 137 -14.56 -18.17 -7.45
N LEU A 138 -14.62 -17.01 -8.14
CA LEU A 138 -15.79 -16.12 -8.12
C LEU A 138 -16.72 -16.32 -9.32
N LEU A 139 -16.35 -17.18 -10.27
CA LEU A 139 -17.20 -17.62 -11.39
C LEU A 139 -18.05 -18.80 -10.94
#